data_AF-A0AAW0Y761-F1
#
_entry.id   AF-A0AAW0Y761-F1
#
_cell.length_a   1.000
_cell.length_b   1.000
_cell.length_c   1.000
_cell.angle_alpha   90.00
_cell.angle_beta   90.00
_cell.angle_gamma   90.00
#
_symmetry.space_group_name_H-M   'P 1'
#
loop_
_entity.id
_entity.type
_entity.pdbx_description
1 polymer ?
#
loop_
_entity_poly.entity_id
_entity_poly.type
_entity_poly.pdbx_seq_one_letter_code
_entity_poly.pdbx_strand_id
1 'polypeptide(L)'
;MCSMALLDQHRALKFLEKIGIIEGKALLAQDPVLFLNTIIRSFTTHLPFQCVSLMAQAEEERHVPSLEEIIEAGLSLEGGLCFDLNVFMYILLSAFELKVHFLDAGSYSASKDLHTHVVVLVKDLRCPGDDHFIDVGCGHPFLEAVAVNSLPVTFYQAGLKYTYCRKGDLVLRLHHDHNLGNDPAVMVGELRQFFHFSLNPVDLKFFYSNMDKVYISEEKSVFLQGIRAVRFPQADSLPTKELSTLGGATSIANENSGICEHESNLQREENSLNTKDSETLSENSLEILGDIAKNACKPESSEGEAEDRDSAEHERIMVAMKDQSLLLGRIDAAIKTKVSVDEWTATLKHYFPTIPPAKVDLAVHRMVQKLNLQ
;
A
#
# COMPACT_ATOMS: atom_id res chain seq x y z
N MET A 1 -5.74 33.00 -11.71
CA MET A 1 -4.77 32.22 -12.50
C MET A 1 -5.49 30.97 -12.96
N CYS A 2 -5.52 30.69 -14.26
CA CYS A 2 -6.11 29.44 -14.77
C CYS A 2 -5.22 28.30 -14.30
N SER A 3 -5.69 27.50 -13.34
CA SER A 3 -5.01 26.26 -12.95
C SER A 3 -5.04 25.34 -14.17
N MET A 4 -3.92 25.22 -14.90
CA MET A 4 -3.82 24.21 -15.93
C MET A 4 -3.87 22.87 -15.20
N ALA A 5 -4.90 22.07 -15.49
CA ALA A 5 -4.99 20.72 -14.98
C ALA A 5 -3.72 19.96 -15.39
N LEU A 6 -2.95 19.45 -14.42
CA LEU A 6 -1.69 18.74 -14.66
C LEU A 6 -1.91 17.49 -15.55
N LEU A 7 -3.10 16.91 -15.46
CA LEU A 7 -3.61 15.87 -16.35
C LEU A 7 -4.97 16.32 -16.91
N ASP A 8 -5.07 16.44 -18.23
CA ASP A 8 -6.35 16.73 -18.88
C ASP A 8 -7.24 15.48 -18.98
N GLN A 9 -8.54 15.68 -19.18
CA GLN A 9 -9.53 14.61 -19.27
C GLN A 9 -9.24 13.61 -20.42
N HIS A 10 -8.62 14.05 -21.52
CA HIS A 10 -8.32 13.17 -22.65
C HIS A 10 -7.20 12.18 -22.30
N ARG A 11 -6.13 12.65 -21.66
CA ARG A 11 -5.05 11.80 -21.15
C ARG A 11 -5.56 10.87 -20.05
N ALA A 12 -6.44 11.35 -19.17
CA ALA A 12 -7.09 10.53 -18.15
C ALA A 12 -7.93 9.39 -18.75
N LEU A 13 -8.73 9.66 -19.78
CA LEU A 13 -9.51 8.64 -20.48
C LEU A 13 -8.62 7.59 -21.16
N LYS A 14 -7.55 8.02 -21.84
CA LYS A 14 -6.56 7.10 -22.42
C LYS A 14 -5.90 6.21 -21.37
N PHE A 15 -5.65 6.74 -20.19
CA PHE A 15 -5.15 5.95 -19.08
C PHE A 15 -6.17 4.90 -18.62
N LEU A 16 -7.45 5.30 -18.47
CA LEU A 16 -8.53 4.37 -18.13
C LEU A 16 -8.62 3.22 -19.15
N GLU A 17 -8.58 3.52 -20.44
CA GLU A 17 -8.53 2.51 -21.51
C GLU A 17 -7.33 1.56 -21.35
N LYS A 18 -6.15 2.10 -21.04
CA LYS A 18 -4.91 1.32 -20.85
C LYS A 18 -5.00 0.32 -19.71
N ILE A 19 -5.81 0.59 -18.68
CA ILE A 19 -6.06 -0.32 -17.55
C ILE A 19 -7.38 -1.11 -17.70
N GLY A 20 -8.01 -1.10 -18.88
CA GLY A 20 -9.18 -1.92 -19.21
C GLY A 20 -10.54 -1.25 -19.01
N ILE A 21 -10.60 0.05 -18.77
CA ILE A 21 -11.83 0.81 -18.52
C ILE A 21 -12.17 1.67 -19.75
N ILE A 22 -12.87 1.07 -20.71
CA ILE A 22 -13.15 1.70 -22.02
C ILE A 22 -14.21 2.82 -21.91
N GLU A 23 -15.28 2.59 -21.14
CA GLU A 23 -16.42 3.52 -21.04
C GLU A 23 -16.42 4.31 -19.73
N GLY A 24 -15.23 4.69 -19.23
CA GLY A 24 -15.07 5.30 -17.90
C GLY A 24 -15.98 6.51 -17.64
N LYS A 25 -16.19 7.38 -18.63
CA LYS A 25 -17.08 8.55 -18.48
C LYS A 25 -18.56 8.18 -18.37
N ALA A 26 -19.01 7.18 -19.13
CA ALA A 26 -20.38 6.70 -19.06
C ALA A 26 -20.62 6.00 -17.72
N LEU A 27 -19.66 5.18 -17.28
CA LEU A 27 -19.70 4.52 -15.98
C LEU A 27 -19.75 5.52 -14.83
N LEU A 28 -18.92 6.56 -14.85
CA LEU A 28 -18.94 7.63 -13.86
C LEU A 28 -20.31 8.34 -13.80
N ALA A 29 -20.93 8.61 -14.96
CA ALA A 29 -22.23 9.28 -15.00
C ALA A 29 -23.38 8.39 -14.49
N GLN A 30 -23.28 7.08 -14.69
CA GLN A 30 -24.32 6.11 -14.32
C GLN A 30 -24.20 5.68 -12.86
N ASP A 31 -23.00 5.31 -12.43
CA ASP A 31 -22.71 4.79 -11.10
C ASP A 31 -21.30 5.22 -10.66
N PRO A 32 -21.18 6.39 -10.00
CA PRO A 32 -19.90 6.90 -9.52
C PRO A 32 -19.17 5.97 -8.54
N VAL A 33 -19.90 5.17 -7.76
CA VAL A 33 -19.30 4.24 -6.79
C VAL A 33 -18.70 3.04 -7.52
N LEU A 34 -19.46 2.46 -8.46
CA LEU A 34 -18.95 1.39 -9.31
C LEU A 34 -17.76 1.86 -10.15
N PHE A 35 -17.78 3.10 -10.65
CA PHE A 35 -16.64 3.71 -11.32
C PHE A 35 -15.39 3.73 -10.43
N LEU A 36 -15.49 4.23 -9.19
CA LEU A 36 -14.35 4.26 -8.27
C LEU A 36 -13.83 2.86 -7.97
N ASN A 37 -14.71 1.91 -7.65
CA ASN A 37 -14.32 0.53 -7.37
C ASN A 37 -13.65 -0.13 -8.59
N THR A 38 -14.17 0.12 -9.79
CA THR A 38 -13.58 -0.39 -11.04
C THR A 38 -12.19 0.19 -11.28
N ILE A 39 -12.01 1.49 -11.05
CA ILE A 39 -10.69 2.13 -11.12
C ILE A 39 -9.75 1.53 -10.10
N ILE A 40 -10.12 1.43 -8.82
CA ILE A 40 -9.26 0.92 -7.75
C ILE A 40 -8.77 -0.50 -8.07
N ARG A 41 -9.70 -1.39 -8.47
CA ARG A 41 -9.40 -2.77 -8.86
C ARG A 41 -8.47 -2.83 -10.07
N SER A 42 -8.74 -2.05 -11.10
CA SER A 42 -7.91 -2.01 -12.32
C SER A 42 -6.54 -1.39 -12.05
N PHE A 43 -6.48 -0.36 -11.23
CA PHE A 43 -5.27 0.35 -10.84
C PHE A 43 -4.32 -0.58 -10.07
N THR A 44 -4.81 -1.23 -9.01
CA THR A 44 -4.00 -2.17 -8.19
C THR A 44 -3.60 -3.46 -8.91
N THR A 45 -4.21 -3.74 -10.08
CA THR A 45 -3.79 -4.82 -10.99
C THR A 45 -2.55 -4.45 -11.81
N HIS A 46 -2.54 -3.21 -12.32
CA HIS A 46 -1.63 -2.77 -13.38
C HIS A 46 -0.49 -1.90 -12.86
N LEU A 47 -0.71 -1.12 -11.80
CA LEU A 47 0.29 -0.26 -11.18
C LEU A 47 0.76 -0.89 -9.87
N PRO A 48 1.99 -1.42 -9.81
CA PRO A 48 2.50 -2.02 -8.60
C PRO A 48 2.84 -0.96 -7.54
N PHE A 49 2.60 -1.28 -6.28
CA PHE A 49 3.29 -0.61 -5.18
C PHE A 49 4.72 -1.13 -5.12
N GLN A 50 5.72 -0.28 -5.33
CA GLN A 50 7.11 -0.73 -5.47
C GLN A 50 8.14 0.35 -5.14
N CYS A 51 9.32 -0.08 -4.66
CA CYS A 51 10.48 0.79 -4.43
C CYS A 51 11.65 0.53 -5.39
N VAL A 52 11.50 -0.39 -6.35
CA VAL A 52 12.53 -0.74 -7.37
C VAL A 52 13.03 0.50 -8.11
N SER A 53 12.13 1.39 -8.54
CA SER A 53 12.52 2.61 -9.26
C SER A 53 13.34 3.56 -8.40
N LEU A 54 13.00 3.68 -7.12
CA LEU A 54 13.77 4.46 -6.16
C LEU A 54 15.14 3.82 -5.89
N MET A 55 15.19 2.51 -5.72
CA MET A 55 16.43 1.74 -5.53
C MET A 55 17.37 1.82 -6.74
N ALA A 56 16.81 2.05 -7.93
CA ALA A 56 17.56 2.27 -9.17
C ALA A 56 18.20 3.67 -9.27
N GLN A 57 17.90 4.62 -8.38
CA GLN A 57 18.54 5.95 -8.34
C GLN A 57 19.77 5.98 -7.41
N ALA A 58 20.88 6.59 -7.88
CA ALA A 58 22.05 6.77 -7.04
C ALA A 58 21.70 7.66 -5.84
N GLU A 59 22.44 7.57 -4.73
CA GLU A 59 22.09 8.29 -3.50
C GLU A 59 21.96 9.80 -3.75
N GLU A 60 22.88 10.36 -4.52
CA GLU A 60 22.94 11.75 -4.95
C GLU A 60 21.82 12.17 -5.93
N GLU A 61 21.16 11.21 -6.57
CA GLU A 61 20.04 11.43 -7.51
C GLU A 61 18.68 11.31 -6.83
N ARG A 62 18.62 10.76 -5.61
CA ARG A 62 17.37 10.58 -4.87
C ARG A 62 16.75 11.92 -4.54
N HIS A 63 15.46 12.04 -4.80
CA HIS A 63 14.68 13.23 -4.49
C HIS A 63 13.21 12.85 -4.30
N VAL A 64 12.43 13.77 -3.73
CA VAL A 64 10.98 13.65 -3.69
C VAL A 64 10.43 13.81 -5.11
N PRO A 65 9.64 12.85 -5.64
CA PRO A 65 9.13 12.93 -7.00
C PRO A 65 8.33 14.21 -7.25
N SER A 66 8.61 14.86 -8.38
CA SER A 66 7.79 15.95 -8.89
C SER A 66 6.42 15.45 -9.35
N LEU A 67 5.46 16.37 -9.51
CA LEU A 67 4.12 16.02 -10.01
C LEU A 67 4.19 15.47 -11.44
N GLU A 68 5.10 15.98 -12.24
CA GLU A 68 5.36 15.53 -13.60
C GLU A 68 5.85 14.08 -13.62
N GLU A 69 6.81 13.74 -12.75
CA GLU A 69 7.32 12.36 -12.60
C GLU A 69 6.24 11.40 -12.11
N ILE A 70 5.42 11.83 -11.13
CA ILE A 70 4.29 11.03 -10.64
C ILE A 70 3.29 10.74 -11.77
N ILE A 71 2.97 11.74 -12.59
CA ILE A 71 2.07 11.56 -13.73
C ILE A 71 2.69 10.66 -14.78
N GLU A 72 3.98 10.81 -15.09
CA GLU A 72 4.67 9.97 -16.05
C GLU A 72 4.71 8.51 -15.60
N ALA A 73 5.08 8.25 -14.34
CA ALA A 73 5.09 6.92 -13.73
C ALA A 73 3.69 6.28 -13.72
N GLY A 74 2.65 7.07 -13.41
CA GLY A 74 1.26 6.63 -13.46
C GLY A 74 0.81 6.26 -14.88
N LEU A 75 1.02 7.14 -15.85
CA LEU A 75 0.62 6.91 -17.25
C LEU A 75 1.42 5.78 -17.92
N SER A 76 2.67 5.56 -17.52
CA SER A 76 3.49 4.45 -18.02
C SER A 76 3.11 3.10 -17.41
N LEU A 77 2.35 3.09 -16.31
CA LEU A 77 2.02 1.94 -15.44
C LEU A 77 3.19 1.45 -14.57
N GLU A 78 4.26 2.24 -14.46
CA GLU A 78 5.43 1.89 -13.64
C GLU A 78 5.08 1.69 -12.16
N GLY A 79 4.08 2.43 -11.67
CA GLY A 79 3.69 2.42 -10.26
C GLY A 79 4.65 3.22 -9.38
N GLY A 80 4.78 2.86 -8.11
CA GLY A 80 5.64 3.57 -7.16
C GLY A 80 5.24 3.34 -5.70
N LEU A 81 5.63 4.25 -4.81
CA LEU A 81 5.27 4.22 -3.39
C LEU A 81 3.92 4.92 -3.13
N CYS A 82 3.54 5.06 -1.86
CA CYS A 82 2.26 5.64 -1.46
C CYS A 82 2.04 7.04 -2.03
N PHE A 83 3.07 7.91 -1.99
CA PHE A 83 2.99 9.25 -2.55
C PHE A 83 2.88 9.24 -4.07
N ASP A 84 3.55 8.33 -4.80
CA ASP A 84 3.36 8.21 -6.24
C ASP A 84 1.91 7.80 -6.57
N LEU A 85 1.46 6.69 -5.99
CA LEU A 85 0.22 6.04 -6.38
C LEU A 85 -1.03 6.84 -5.97
N ASN A 86 -1.10 7.31 -4.72
CA ASN A 86 -2.26 8.04 -4.23
C ASN A 86 -2.31 9.50 -4.75
N VAL A 87 -1.16 10.15 -5.01
CA VAL A 87 -1.15 11.46 -5.67
C VAL A 87 -1.55 11.34 -7.13
N PHE A 88 -1.07 10.31 -7.84
CA PHE A 88 -1.53 10.05 -9.20
C PHE A 88 -3.04 9.76 -9.24
N MET A 89 -3.58 8.98 -8.29
CA MET A 89 -5.02 8.76 -8.16
C MET A 89 -5.79 10.06 -7.93
N TYR A 90 -5.31 10.95 -7.05
CA TYR A 90 -5.89 12.27 -6.84
C TYR A 90 -5.92 13.09 -8.14
N ILE A 91 -4.82 13.13 -8.89
CA ILE A 91 -4.73 13.88 -10.16
C ILE A 91 -5.68 13.28 -11.22
N LEU A 92 -5.74 11.95 -11.29
CA LEU A 92 -6.63 11.23 -12.20
C LEU A 92 -8.11 11.55 -11.93
N LEU A 93 -8.55 11.45 -10.68
CA LEU A 93 -9.94 11.74 -10.31
C LEU A 93 -10.27 13.23 -10.47
N SER A 94 -9.31 14.13 -10.22
CA SER A 94 -9.45 15.57 -10.47
C SER A 94 -9.72 15.88 -11.94
N ALA A 95 -9.13 15.12 -12.88
CA ALA A 95 -9.35 15.28 -14.32
C ALA A 95 -10.78 14.95 -14.77
N PHE A 96 -11.55 14.26 -13.93
CA PHE A 96 -12.99 14.01 -14.10
C PHE A 96 -13.86 14.99 -13.29
N GLU A 97 -13.28 16.10 -12.81
CA GLU A 97 -13.98 17.15 -12.05
C GLU A 97 -14.60 16.66 -10.73
N LEU A 98 -14.10 15.53 -10.20
CA LEU A 98 -14.48 15.06 -8.87
C LEU A 98 -13.88 15.94 -7.78
N LYS A 99 -14.62 16.11 -6.68
CA LYS A 99 -14.16 16.85 -5.50
C LYS A 99 -13.23 15.98 -4.68
N VAL A 100 -11.94 16.05 -4.98
CA VAL A 100 -10.93 15.23 -4.30
C VAL A 100 -10.05 16.04 -3.37
N HIS A 101 -9.64 15.41 -2.28
CA HIS A 101 -8.78 16.00 -1.25
C HIS A 101 -7.76 14.96 -0.77
N PHE A 102 -6.58 15.40 -0.36
CA PHE A 102 -5.73 14.56 0.49
C PHE A 102 -6.23 14.62 1.92
N LEU A 103 -6.10 13.51 2.65
CA LEU A 103 -6.40 13.44 4.06
C LEU A 103 -5.13 13.55 4.89
N ASP A 104 -5.22 14.23 6.04
CA ASP A 104 -4.13 14.26 7.02
C ASP A 104 -3.70 12.83 7.37
N ALA A 105 -2.42 12.61 7.12
CA ALA A 105 -1.88 11.35 6.71
C ALA A 105 -2.05 10.20 7.68
N GLY A 106 -1.99 9.03 7.06
CA GLY A 106 -1.64 7.77 7.66
C GLY A 106 -0.32 7.83 8.41
N SER A 107 -0.30 7.45 9.69
CA SER A 107 0.93 6.99 10.32
C SER A 107 0.91 5.47 10.37
N TYR A 108 1.87 4.83 9.70
CA TYR A 108 2.06 3.39 9.84
C TYR A 108 2.44 3.09 11.29
N SER A 109 1.78 2.13 11.91
CA SER A 109 1.97 1.88 13.34
C SER A 109 3.37 1.37 13.69
N ALA A 110 4.08 0.80 12.72
CA ALA A 110 5.47 0.38 12.86
C ALA A 110 6.48 1.55 12.68
N SER A 111 6.02 2.70 12.16
CA SER A 111 6.85 3.88 11.95
C SER A 111 6.71 4.85 13.13
N LYS A 112 7.83 5.42 13.56
CA LYS A 112 7.83 6.57 14.49
C LYS A 112 7.55 7.88 13.76
N ASP A 113 7.69 7.89 12.44
CA ASP A 113 7.47 9.07 11.62
C ASP A 113 6.00 9.24 11.29
N LEU A 114 5.44 10.35 11.77
CA LEU A 114 4.10 10.78 11.43
C LEU A 114 4.04 11.27 9.98
N HIS A 115 2.84 11.19 9.42
CA HIS A 115 2.50 11.74 8.11
C HIS A 115 3.32 11.20 6.93
N THR A 116 3.64 9.90 6.96
CA THR A 116 4.43 9.20 5.92
C THR A 116 3.57 8.42 4.92
N HIS A 117 2.24 8.52 5.00
CA HIS A 117 1.30 7.85 4.10
C HIS A 117 0.12 8.76 3.73
N VAL A 118 -0.15 8.95 2.46
CA VAL A 118 -1.27 9.80 2.00
C VAL A 118 -2.50 8.94 1.67
N VAL A 119 -3.70 9.44 1.98
CA VAL A 119 -5.00 8.84 1.62
C VAL A 119 -5.82 9.87 0.85
N VAL A 120 -6.65 9.44 -0.10
CA VAL A 120 -7.50 10.32 -0.92
C VAL A 120 -8.93 10.28 -0.42
N LEU A 121 -9.57 11.44 -0.27
CA LEU A 121 -10.99 11.61 -0.03
C LEU A 121 -11.68 12.10 -1.30
N VAL A 122 -12.78 11.47 -1.69
CA VAL A 122 -13.72 11.94 -2.71
C VAL A 122 -14.98 12.41 -2.00
N LYS A 123 -15.31 13.70 -2.14
CA LYS A 123 -16.46 14.31 -1.48
C LYS A 123 -17.69 14.36 -2.35
N ASP A 124 -18.84 14.26 -1.71
CA ASP A 124 -20.16 14.41 -2.33
C ASP A 124 -20.34 13.51 -3.57
N LEU A 125 -19.87 12.26 -3.51
CA LEU A 125 -19.69 11.40 -4.69
C LEU A 125 -20.99 11.21 -5.49
N ARG A 126 -22.09 10.86 -4.82
CA ARG A 126 -23.43 10.81 -5.43
C ARG A 126 -24.30 12.00 -5.04
N CYS A 127 -24.16 12.46 -3.80
CA CYS A 127 -24.92 13.56 -3.23
C CYS A 127 -24.14 14.20 -2.07
N PRO A 128 -24.52 15.41 -1.60
CA PRO A 128 -23.81 16.07 -0.51
C PRO A 128 -23.64 15.20 0.74
N GLY A 129 -22.41 15.06 1.22
CA GLY A 129 -22.06 14.24 2.40
C GLY A 129 -21.82 12.75 2.12
N ASP A 130 -21.95 12.29 0.86
CA ASP A 130 -21.62 10.94 0.41
C ASP A 130 -20.10 10.79 0.17
N ASP A 131 -19.33 10.97 1.24
CA ASP A 131 -17.88 11.02 1.21
C ASP A 131 -17.27 9.60 1.25
N HIS A 132 -16.27 9.37 0.40
CA HIS A 132 -15.57 8.09 0.29
C HIS A 132 -14.06 8.29 0.34
N PHE A 133 -13.32 7.47 1.08
CA PHE A 133 -11.86 7.46 1.01
C PHE A 133 -11.31 6.29 0.19
N ILE A 134 -10.14 6.50 -0.39
CA ILE A 134 -9.43 5.60 -1.31
C ILE A 134 -7.97 5.52 -0.92
N ASP A 135 -7.39 4.31 -0.98
CA ASP A 135 -5.97 4.08 -0.74
C ASP A 135 -5.40 2.98 -1.64
N VAL A 136 -4.89 3.37 -2.81
CA VAL A 136 -4.22 2.47 -3.76
C VAL A 136 -2.71 2.36 -3.51
N GLY A 137 -2.20 3.05 -2.49
CA GLY A 137 -0.77 3.22 -2.23
C GLY A 137 -0.26 2.54 -0.95
N CYS A 138 -1.08 1.74 -0.25
CA CYS A 138 -0.68 1.14 1.03
C CYS A 138 0.09 -0.19 0.94
N GLY A 139 0.25 -0.75 -0.26
CA GLY A 139 0.92 -2.05 -0.45
C GLY A 139 0.12 -3.27 0.05
N HIS A 140 -1.14 -3.09 0.45
CA HIS A 140 -2.07 -4.15 0.85
C HIS A 140 -3.36 -4.07 0.04
N PRO A 141 -4.19 -5.13 0.00
CA PRO A 141 -5.44 -5.11 -0.75
C PRO A 141 -6.33 -3.95 -0.30
N PHE A 142 -6.73 -3.12 -1.24
CA PHE A 142 -7.75 -2.08 -1.07
C PHE A 142 -8.47 -2.04 -2.42
N LEU A 143 -9.54 -2.81 -2.55
CA LEU A 143 -10.18 -3.06 -3.84
C LEU A 143 -11.48 -2.28 -4.03
N GLU A 144 -11.90 -1.51 -3.02
CA GLU A 144 -13.17 -0.78 -3.02
C GLU A 144 -13.02 0.53 -2.23
N ALA A 145 -13.68 1.58 -2.71
CA ALA A 145 -13.79 2.84 -1.99
C ALA A 145 -14.62 2.66 -0.72
N VAL A 146 -14.20 3.31 0.37
CA VAL A 146 -14.86 3.15 1.68
C VAL A 146 -15.68 4.39 1.99
N ALA A 147 -17.00 4.22 2.07
CA ALA A 147 -17.89 5.29 2.52
C ALA A 147 -17.62 5.65 3.98
N VAL A 148 -17.38 6.93 4.27
CA VAL A 148 -17.08 7.44 5.62
C VAL A 148 -18.21 7.14 6.60
N ASN A 149 -19.45 7.25 6.14
CA ASN A 149 -20.66 7.01 6.94
C ASN A 149 -20.97 5.51 7.16
N SER A 150 -20.21 4.62 6.54
CA SER A 150 -20.36 3.15 6.70
C SER A 150 -19.34 2.56 7.68
N LEU A 151 -18.52 3.38 8.34
CA LEU A 151 -17.59 2.89 9.35
C LEU A 151 -18.35 2.50 10.64
N PRO A 152 -17.98 1.38 11.31
CA PRO A 152 -16.93 0.45 10.92
C PRO A 152 -17.33 -0.51 9.80
N VAL A 153 -16.38 -0.89 8.95
CA VAL A 153 -16.58 -1.85 7.85
C VAL A 153 -15.44 -2.87 7.81
N THR A 154 -15.77 -4.14 7.56
CA THR A 154 -14.80 -5.23 7.43
C THR A 154 -14.80 -5.77 6.01
N PHE A 155 -13.61 -6.02 5.48
CA PHE A 155 -13.38 -6.60 4.18
C PHE A 155 -12.60 -7.90 4.29
N TYR A 156 -12.81 -8.78 3.33
CA TYR A 156 -11.96 -9.92 3.06
C TYR A 156 -11.56 -9.90 1.59
N GLN A 157 -10.32 -9.51 1.32
CA GLN A 157 -9.85 -9.22 -0.04
C GLN A 157 -8.47 -9.82 -0.26
N ALA A 158 -8.32 -10.58 -1.35
CA ALA A 158 -7.08 -11.28 -1.72
C ALA A 158 -6.46 -12.08 -0.56
N GLY A 159 -7.28 -12.72 0.28
CA GLY A 159 -6.83 -13.50 1.44
C GLY A 159 -6.60 -12.70 2.73
N LEU A 160 -6.73 -11.37 2.73
CA LEU A 160 -6.55 -10.54 3.94
C LEU A 160 -7.90 -10.08 4.49
N LYS A 161 -8.16 -10.40 5.76
CA LYS A 161 -9.27 -9.83 6.53
C LYS A 161 -8.82 -8.56 7.27
N TYR A 162 -9.48 -7.44 7.01
CA TYR A 162 -9.18 -6.17 7.66
C TYR A 162 -10.43 -5.31 7.89
N THR A 163 -10.37 -4.43 8.88
CA THR A 163 -11.46 -3.56 9.31
C THR A 163 -11.02 -2.11 9.27
N TYR A 164 -11.86 -1.22 8.77
CA TYR A 164 -11.75 0.21 9.00
C TYR A 164 -12.74 0.61 10.10
N CYS A 165 -12.27 1.38 11.09
CA CYS A 165 -13.13 1.88 12.17
C CYS A 165 -12.73 3.29 12.59
N ARG A 166 -13.66 4.02 13.21
CA ARG A 166 -13.40 5.36 13.73
C ARG A 166 -13.05 5.29 15.21
N LYS A 167 -11.98 5.99 15.63
CA LYS A 167 -11.58 6.18 17.02
C LYS A 167 -11.30 7.67 17.25
N GLY A 168 -12.28 8.38 17.81
CA GLY A 168 -12.24 9.84 17.90
C GLY A 168 -12.23 10.49 16.51
N ASP A 169 -11.20 11.30 16.25
CA ASP A 169 -11.00 11.98 14.96
C ASP A 169 -10.21 11.14 13.95
N LEU A 170 -9.75 9.95 14.35
CA LEU A 170 -8.97 9.06 13.52
C LEU A 170 -9.81 7.94 12.91
N VAL A 171 -9.45 7.54 11.70
CA VAL A 171 -9.84 6.28 11.08
C VAL A 171 -8.65 5.33 11.18
N LEU A 172 -8.88 4.14 11.73
CA LEU A 172 -7.88 3.10 11.88
C LEU A 172 -8.10 2.03 10.81
N ARG A 173 -7.01 1.51 10.22
CA ARG A 173 -7.02 0.24 9.49
C ARG A 173 -6.47 -0.86 10.38
N LEU A 174 -7.29 -1.85 10.68
CA LEU A 174 -6.98 -2.96 11.57
C LEU A 174 -6.91 -4.28 10.77
N HIS A 175 -5.84 -5.05 10.92
CA HIS A 175 -5.68 -6.37 10.28
C HIS A 175 -5.98 -7.48 11.29
N HIS A 176 -6.67 -8.54 10.84
CA HIS A 176 -7.03 -9.70 11.68
C HIS A 176 -5.93 -10.76 11.76
N ASP A 177 -4.84 -10.62 10.97
CA ASP A 177 -3.74 -11.59 10.93
C ASP A 177 -2.52 -11.10 11.72
N HIS A 178 -2.03 -11.97 12.61
CA HIS A 178 -0.85 -11.75 13.43
C HIS A 178 0.46 -12.13 12.72
N ASN A 179 0.41 -12.89 11.63
CA ASN A 179 1.60 -13.49 11.00
C ASN A 179 2.32 -12.57 10.00
N LEU A 180 1.97 -11.28 9.94
CA LEU A 180 2.55 -10.34 8.98
C LEU A 180 3.98 -9.84 9.33
N GLY A 181 4.68 -10.51 10.25
CA GLY A 181 6.11 -10.30 10.53
C GLY A 181 6.45 -9.85 11.95
N ASN A 182 7.74 -9.70 12.23
CA ASN A 182 8.30 -9.37 13.55
C ASN A 182 8.27 -7.88 13.91
N ASP A 183 7.58 -7.05 13.12
CA ASP A 183 7.53 -5.61 13.39
C ASP A 183 6.74 -5.34 14.68
N PRO A 184 7.18 -4.40 15.53
CA PRO A 184 6.41 -4.00 16.70
C PRO A 184 5.00 -3.57 16.28
N ALA A 185 4.00 -4.31 16.77
CA ALA A 185 2.61 -4.12 16.41
C ALA A 185 1.87 -3.34 17.49
N VAL A 186 1.18 -2.27 17.08
CA VAL A 186 0.18 -1.60 17.93
C VAL A 186 -1.10 -2.43 17.85
N MET A 187 -1.54 -2.98 18.98
CA MET A 187 -2.74 -3.83 19.04
C MET A 187 -3.96 -3.04 19.52
N VAL A 188 -5.11 -3.29 18.90
CA VAL A 188 -6.43 -2.79 19.31
C VAL A 188 -7.32 -4.00 19.54
N GLY A 189 -7.39 -4.45 20.80
CA GLY A 189 -7.93 -5.77 21.13
C GLY A 189 -7.07 -6.86 20.50
N GLU A 190 -7.68 -7.74 19.71
CA GLU A 190 -7.01 -8.81 18.97
C GLU A 190 -6.52 -8.37 17.59
N LEU A 191 -6.83 -7.14 17.16
CA LEU A 191 -6.51 -6.69 15.80
C LEU A 191 -5.23 -5.85 15.80
N ARG A 192 -4.39 -6.06 14.79
CA ARG A 192 -3.18 -5.24 14.58
C ARG A 192 -3.56 -3.94 13.89
N GLN A 193 -3.25 -2.80 14.49
CA GLN A 193 -3.34 -1.51 13.80
C GLN A 193 -2.25 -1.44 12.73
N PHE A 194 -2.65 -1.34 11.47
CA PHE A 194 -1.73 -1.24 10.36
C PHE A 194 -1.31 0.22 10.13
N PHE A 195 -2.28 1.12 9.93
CA PHE A 195 -2.09 2.56 9.97
C PHE A 195 -3.35 3.26 10.47
N HIS A 196 -3.24 4.56 10.74
CA HIS A 196 -4.38 5.43 11.05
C HIS A 196 -4.22 6.80 10.42
N PHE A 197 -5.32 7.45 10.05
CA PHE A 197 -5.34 8.79 9.43
C PHE A 197 -6.50 9.62 9.96
N SER A 198 -6.49 10.94 9.72
CA SER A 198 -7.60 11.83 10.05
C SER A 198 -8.44 12.13 8.81
N LEU A 199 -9.74 12.41 8.99
CA LEU A 199 -10.62 12.84 7.89
C LEU A 199 -10.47 14.33 7.53
N ASN A 200 -9.50 15.03 8.13
CA ASN A 200 -9.21 16.43 7.83
C ASN A 200 -8.53 16.57 6.46
N PRO A 201 -9.10 17.36 5.53
CA PRO A 201 -8.44 17.66 4.26
C PRO A 201 -7.15 18.45 4.45
N VAL A 202 -6.10 18.12 3.70
CA VAL A 202 -4.81 18.82 3.67
C VAL A 202 -4.31 19.02 2.24
N ASP A 203 -3.38 19.95 2.06
CA ASP A 203 -2.64 20.13 0.80
C ASP A 203 -1.47 19.16 0.70
N LEU A 204 -1.04 18.81 -0.52
CA LEU A 204 0.14 17.95 -0.72
C LEU A 204 1.40 18.48 -0.01
N LYS A 205 1.56 19.81 0.06
CA LYS A 205 2.66 20.50 0.76
C LYS A 205 2.78 20.11 2.23
N PHE A 206 1.69 19.69 2.85
CA PHE A 206 1.68 19.20 4.23
C PHE A 206 2.62 18.00 4.42
N PHE A 207 2.84 17.18 3.38
CA PHE A 207 3.66 15.98 3.44
C PHE A 207 5.14 16.19 3.08
N TYR A 208 5.52 17.33 2.51
CA TYR A 208 6.85 17.51 1.89
C TYR A 208 8.00 17.21 2.86
N SER A 209 7.92 17.66 4.11
CA SER A 209 8.95 17.40 5.13
C SER A 209 9.07 15.91 5.51
N ASN A 210 8.05 15.10 5.26
CA ASN A 210 8.05 13.66 5.54
C ASN A 210 8.30 12.81 4.30
N MET A 211 8.06 13.34 3.09
CA MET A 211 8.43 12.67 1.84
C MET A 211 9.94 12.44 1.75
N ASP A 212 10.77 13.38 2.22
CA ASP A 212 12.23 13.21 2.27
C ASP A 212 12.65 11.96 3.06
N LYS A 213 11.90 11.63 4.11
CA LYS A 213 12.17 10.44 4.93
C LYS A 213 11.86 9.14 4.19
N VAL A 214 10.96 9.18 3.21
CA VAL A 214 10.55 8.05 2.38
C VAL A 214 11.48 7.89 1.18
N TYR A 215 11.83 8.98 0.49
CA TYR A 215 12.58 8.92 -0.77
C TYR A 215 14.09 9.12 -0.64
N ILE A 216 14.56 9.84 0.37
CA ILE A 216 15.96 10.29 0.41
C ILE A 216 16.73 9.65 1.56
N SER A 217 16.17 9.65 2.77
CA SER A 217 16.88 9.25 3.98
C SER A 217 17.06 7.72 4.08
N GLU A 218 18.24 7.22 3.78
CA GLU A 218 18.54 5.77 3.79
C GLU A 218 18.36 5.11 5.17
N GLU A 219 18.69 5.83 6.24
CA GLU A 219 18.54 5.35 7.61
C GLU A 219 17.08 5.25 8.05
N LYS A 220 16.20 6.11 7.51
CA LYS A 220 14.80 6.22 7.91
C LYS A 220 13.86 5.45 6.98
N SER A 221 14.20 5.39 5.69
CA SER A 221 13.35 4.76 4.69
C SER A 221 13.51 3.26 4.66
N VAL A 222 12.47 2.55 5.09
CA VAL A 222 12.35 1.09 4.90
C VAL A 222 12.34 0.68 3.42
N PHE A 223 12.09 1.62 2.50
CA PHE A 223 12.05 1.39 1.06
C PHE A 223 13.44 1.48 0.41
N LEU A 224 14.42 2.09 1.09
CA LEU A 224 15.82 2.11 0.69
C LEU A 224 16.65 0.94 1.28
N GLN A 225 16.02 0.12 2.13
CA GLN A 225 16.66 -0.98 2.85
C GLN A 225 16.50 -2.33 2.16
N GLY A 226 15.56 -2.46 1.24
CA GLY A 226 15.24 -3.72 0.58
C GLY A 226 14.28 -3.54 -0.58
N ILE A 227 14.29 -4.47 -1.52
CA ILE A 227 13.39 -4.44 -2.68
C ILE A 227 11.99 -4.85 -2.22
N ARG A 228 11.01 -4.04 -2.60
CA ARG A 228 9.59 -4.32 -2.40
C ARG A 228 8.84 -4.03 -3.68
N ALA A 229 7.98 -4.95 -4.09
CA ALA A 229 7.02 -4.76 -5.16
C ALA A 229 5.78 -5.59 -4.87
N VAL A 230 4.57 -5.07 -5.07
CA VAL A 230 3.32 -5.80 -4.88
C VAL A 230 2.24 -5.30 -5.84
N ARG A 231 1.44 -6.24 -6.36
CA ARG A 231 0.22 -5.97 -7.11
C ARG A 231 -0.81 -7.06 -6.87
N PHE A 232 -2.06 -6.79 -7.23
CA PHE A 232 -3.21 -7.67 -6.95
C PHE A 232 -3.94 -8.10 -8.23
N PRO A 233 -3.32 -8.89 -9.12
CA PRO A 233 -3.95 -9.33 -10.37
C PRO A 233 -5.08 -10.33 -10.13
N GLN A 234 -5.89 -10.55 -11.17
CA GLN A 234 -6.83 -11.67 -11.22
C GLN A 234 -6.04 -12.99 -11.33
N ALA A 235 -6.51 -14.05 -10.66
CA ALA A 235 -5.80 -15.34 -10.63
C ALA A 235 -5.55 -15.94 -12.03
N ASP A 236 -6.50 -15.78 -12.95
CA ASP A 236 -6.45 -16.27 -14.33
C ASP A 236 -5.47 -15.50 -15.24
N SER A 237 -5.05 -14.31 -14.82
CA SER A 237 -4.07 -13.51 -15.56
C SER A 237 -2.62 -13.98 -15.36
N LEU A 238 -2.38 -14.93 -14.45
CA LEU A 238 -1.07 -15.55 -14.29
C LEU A 238 -0.87 -16.75 -15.24
N PRO A 239 0.37 -17.03 -15.67
CA PRO A 239 0.67 -18.21 -16.47
C PRO A 239 0.22 -19.51 -15.76
N THR A 240 -0.72 -20.24 -16.37
CA THR A 240 -1.38 -21.44 -15.81
C THR A 240 -0.45 -22.54 -15.31
N LYS A 241 0.76 -22.66 -15.87
CA LYS A 241 1.75 -23.65 -15.43
C LYS A 241 2.23 -23.42 -13.99
N GLU A 242 2.29 -22.16 -13.54
CA GLU A 242 2.85 -21.80 -12.25
C GLU A 242 1.88 -22.10 -11.10
N LEU A 243 0.58 -21.88 -11.29
CA LEU A 243 -0.47 -22.24 -10.32
C LEU A 243 -0.61 -23.76 -10.16
N SER A 244 -0.43 -24.53 -11.23
CA SER A 244 -0.52 -25.99 -11.17
C SER A 244 0.64 -26.65 -10.40
N THR A 245 1.85 -26.08 -10.47
CA THR A 245 2.98 -26.52 -9.63
C THR A 245 2.79 -26.18 -8.16
N LEU A 246 1.97 -25.17 -7.85
CA LEU A 246 1.64 -24.74 -6.50
C LEU A 246 0.54 -25.62 -5.87
N GLY A 247 -0.43 -26.08 -6.66
CA GLY A 247 -1.51 -26.98 -6.20
C GLY A 247 -1.12 -28.47 -6.10
N GLY A 248 0.01 -28.87 -6.68
CA GLY A 248 0.53 -30.24 -6.63
C GLY A 248 1.37 -30.57 -5.38
N ALA A 249 1.75 -29.56 -4.59
CA ALA A 249 2.34 -29.77 -3.27
C ALA A 249 1.22 -30.13 -2.27
N THR A 250 0.85 -31.41 -2.25
CA THR A 250 -0.01 -31.99 -1.21
C THR A 250 0.43 -31.54 0.17
N SER A 251 -0.54 -31.10 0.98
CA SER A 251 -0.46 -30.80 2.41
C SER A 251 0.65 -31.59 3.12
N ILE A 252 1.80 -30.96 3.32
CA ILE A 252 2.61 -31.30 4.49
C ILE A 252 1.83 -30.69 5.65
N ALA A 253 1.18 -31.57 6.41
CA ALA A 253 0.46 -31.19 7.62
C ALA A 253 1.37 -30.31 8.49
N ASN A 254 0.75 -29.28 9.05
CA ASN A 254 1.28 -28.47 10.15
C ASN A 254 1.75 -29.38 11.29
N GLU A 255 2.99 -29.84 11.24
CA GLU A 255 3.74 -30.32 12.38
C GLU A 255 4.99 -29.44 12.48
N ASN A 256 4.94 -28.50 13.41
CA ASN A 256 6.02 -27.60 13.83
C ASN A 256 6.57 -26.61 12.78
N SER A 257 5.81 -25.56 12.47
CA SER A 257 6.38 -24.28 12.02
C SER A 257 6.89 -23.44 13.20
N GLY A 258 7.72 -24.06 14.04
CA GLY A 258 8.59 -23.39 14.99
C GLY A 258 10.00 -23.36 14.41
N ILE A 259 10.18 -22.70 13.26
CA ILE A 259 11.50 -22.53 12.63
C ILE A 259 11.54 -21.13 12.02
N CYS A 260 11.91 -20.16 12.85
CA CYS A 260 12.66 -18.98 12.43
C CYS A 260 13.40 -18.43 13.66
N GLU A 261 14.12 -19.31 14.36
CA GLU A 261 15.16 -18.92 15.32
C GLU A 261 16.52 -19.17 14.68
N HIS A 262 17.44 -18.23 14.91
CA HIS A 262 18.84 -18.17 14.51
C HIS A 262 19.17 -17.70 13.08
N GLU A 263 19.49 -16.42 12.97
CA GLU A 263 20.86 -15.87 12.83
C GLU A 263 20.77 -14.33 12.88
N SER A 264 21.69 -13.51 13.38
CA SER A 264 22.63 -13.54 14.50
C SER A 264 23.20 -12.11 14.62
N ASN A 265 23.27 -11.59 15.85
CA ASN A 265 24.21 -10.58 16.37
C ASN A 265 25.18 -9.90 15.39
N LEU A 266 25.05 -8.58 15.27
CA LEU A 266 26.20 -7.67 15.14
C LEU A 266 26.12 -6.61 16.23
N GLN A 267 27.21 -6.51 16.99
CA GLN A 267 27.42 -5.64 18.13
C GLN A 267 27.24 -4.16 17.75
N ARG A 268 26.52 -3.40 18.59
CA ARG A 268 26.73 -1.95 18.70
C ARG A 268 27.25 -1.66 20.09
N GLU A 269 28.53 -1.34 20.15
CA GLU A 269 29.19 -0.74 21.30
C GLU A 269 28.48 0.56 21.69
N GLU A 270 28.25 0.71 23.00
CA GLU A 270 27.82 1.95 23.62
C GLU A 270 28.90 3.02 23.43
N ASN A 271 28.54 4.13 22.80
CA ASN A 271 29.25 5.39 23.01
C ASN A 271 28.23 6.43 23.45
N SER A 272 28.26 6.72 24.76
CA SER A 272 27.53 7.83 25.35
C SER A 272 28.10 9.14 24.80
N LEU A 273 27.28 9.90 24.07
CA LEU A 273 27.52 11.31 23.87
C LEU A 273 26.24 12.10 24.13
N ASN A 274 26.36 12.81 25.24
CA ASN A 274 25.48 13.79 25.85
C ASN A 274 25.09 14.87 24.82
N THR A 275 23.83 14.91 24.40
CA THR A 275 23.21 16.12 23.86
C THR A 275 21.92 16.41 24.63
N LYS A 276 22.04 17.36 25.54
CA LYS A 276 20.91 18.13 26.05
C LYS A 276 20.39 19.01 24.90
N ASP A 277 19.10 19.28 24.97
CA ASP A 277 18.33 20.25 24.19
C ASP A 277 17.66 19.69 22.92
N SER A 278 16.48 19.06 23.11
CA SER A 278 15.37 19.21 22.16
C SER A 278 14.02 18.94 22.83
N GLU A 279 13.27 20.03 22.98
CA GLU A 279 11.80 20.18 22.99
C GLU A 279 10.92 19.01 23.45
N THR A 280 10.26 19.26 24.59
CA THR A 280 9.14 18.50 25.16
C THR A 280 7.96 18.41 24.21
N LEU A 281 7.83 17.31 23.48
CA LEU A 281 6.54 16.77 23.07
C LEU A 281 6.07 15.82 24.18
N SER A 282 4.90 16.13 24.74
CA SER A 282 4.42 15.59 26.02
C SER A 282 4.17 14.08 25.99
N GLU A 283 4.71 13.39 26.99
CA GLU A 283 4.46 11.98 27.36
C GLU A 283 2.96 11.65 27.54
N ASN A 284 2.09 12.65 27.65
CA ASN A 284 0.63 12.48 27.73
C ASN A 284 -0.03 11.84 26.50
N SER A 285 0.62 11.82 25.33
CA SER A 285 -0.01 11.29 24.11
C SER A 285 -0.04 9.75 24.05
N LEU A 286 0.88 9.08 24.76
CA LEU A 286 0.98 7.62 24.78
C LEU A 286 0.11 6.97 25.86
N GLU A 287 -0.10 7.61 27.00
CA GLU A 287 -0.96 7.09 28.08
C GLU A 287 -2.46 7.19 27.73
N ILE A 288 -2.89 8.20 26.97
CA ILE A 288 -4.29 8.36 26.54
C ILE A 288 -4.74 7.22 25.59
N LEU A 289 -3.82 6.53 24.93
CA LEU A 289 -4.15 5.42 24.02
C LEU A 289 -4.51 4.12 24.76
N GLY A 290 -4.02 3.92 25.99
CA GLY A 290 -4.20 2.70 26.77
C GLY A 290 -5.61 2.52 27.34
N ASP A 291 -6.21 3.57 27.89
CA ASP A 291 -7.51 3.48 28.57
C ASP A 291 -8.72 3.57 27.63
N ILE A 292 -8.57 4.16 26.43
CA ILE A 292 -9.63 4.25 25.42
C ILE A 292 -9.79 2.91 24.65
N ALA A 293 -8.79 2.03 24.67
CA ALA A 293 -8.82 0.74 23.96
C ALA A 293 -9.92 -0.23 24.45
N LYS A 294 -10.43 -0.07 25.68
CA LYS A 294 -11.43 -1.00 26.25
C LYS A 294 -12.87 -0.75 25.78
N ASN A 295 -13.18 0.44 25.26
CA ASN A 295 -14.57 0.83 24.95
C ASN A 295 -14.82 1.30 23.51
N ALA A 296 -13.79 1.52 22.68
CA ALA A 296 -13.95 2.21 21.39
C ALA A 296 -14.26 1.31 20.18
N CYS A 297 -14.14 -0.01 20.29
CA CYS A 297 -14.39 -0.96 19.19
C CYS A 297 -14.78 -2.32 19.76
N LYS A 298 -15.84 -2.38 20.58
CA LYS A 298 -16.53 -3.67 20.67
C LYS A 298 -17.30 -3.80 19.37
N PRO A 299 -16.94 -4.72 18.46
CA PRO A 299 -17.88 -5.08 17.40
C PRO A 299 -19.14 -5.51 18.14
N GLU A 300 -20.23 -4.76 18.01
CA GLU A 300 -21.53 -5.35 18.29
C GLU A 300 -21.56 -6.60 17.43
N SER A 301 -21.71 -7.75 18.09
CA SER A 301 -21.75 -9.06 17.45
C SER A 301 -23.05 -9.16 16.65
N SER A 302 -23.18 -8.38 15.58
CA SER A 302 -24.03 -8.71 14.47
C SER A 302 -23.27 -9.73 13.65
N GLU A 303 -23.38 -10.99 14.05
CA GLU A 303 -23.22 -12.14 13.15
C GLU A 303 -24.36 -12.15 12.12
N GLY A 304 -24.59 -10.99 11.48
CA GLY A 304 -25.33 -10.92 10.24
C GLY A 304 -24.42 -11.52 9.19
N GLU A 305 -24.73 -12.74 8.79
CA GLU A 305 -24.15 -13.44 7.65
C GLU A 305 -23.86 -12.40 6.56
N ALA A 306 -22.58 -12.18 6.26
CA ALA A 306 -22.18 -11.42 5.10
C ALA A 306 -22.63 -12.27 3.90
N GLU A 307 -23.90 -12.15 3.54
CA GLU A 307 -24.53 -12.82 2.41
C GLU A 307 -23.63 -12.59 1.20
N ASP A 308 -23.12 -13.71 0.70
CA ASP A 308 -22.45 -14.02 -0.55
C ASP A 308 -22.51 -12.88 -1.59
N ARG A 309 -21.77 -11.78 -1.34
CA ARG A 309 -21.58 -10.71 -2.32
C ARG A 309 -20.64 -11.26 -3.38
N ASP A 310 -21.25 -11.87 -4.39
CA ASP A 310 -20.67 -12.22 -5.68
C ASP A 310 -19.30 -12.93 -5.59
N SER A 311 -19.32 -14.17 -5.08
CA SER A 311 -18.15 -15.08 -4.97
C SER A 311 -17.43 -15.39 -6.30
N ALA A 312 -17.88 -14.81 -7.41
CA ALA A 312 -17.40 -15.05 -8.77
C ALA A 312 -16.72 -13.83 -9.42
N GLU A 313 -16.68 -12.65 -8.78
CA GLU A 313 -15.83 -11.54 -9.26
C GLU A 313 -14.35 -11.83 -8.95
N HIS A 314 -13.79 -12.76 -9.74
CA HIS A 314 -12.38 -13.06 -9.99
C HIS A 314 -11.49 -12.94 -8.75
N GLU A 315 -11.30 -14.06 -8.06
CA GLU A 315 -10.39 -14.19 -6.92
C GLU A 315 -9.04 -13.52 -7.25
N ARG A 316 -8.81 -12.36 -6.63
CA ARG A 316 -7.55 -11.64 -6.76
C ARG A 316 -6.53 -12.29 -5.85
N ILE A 317 -5.32 -12.38 -6.37
CA ILE A 317 -4.18 -12.93 -5.65
C ILE A 317 -3.12 -11.85 -5.49
N MET A 318 -2.27 -12.04 -4.48
CA MET A 318 -1.10 -11.22 -4.30
C MET A 318 0.04 -11.79 -5.16
N VAL A 319 0.71 -10.88 -5.86
CA VAL A 319 2.05 -11.09 -6.41
C VAL A 319 2.94 -10.10 -5.70
N ALA A 320 3.82 -10.56 -4.80
CA ALA A 320 4.71 -9.70 -4.06
C ALA A 320 6.16 -10.18 -4.13
N MET A 321 7.08 -9.25 -4.30
CA MET A 321 8.50 -9.45 -4.06
C MET A 321 8.89 -8.67 -2.81
N LYS A 322 9.50 -9.36 -1.84
CA LYS A 322 10.17 -8.76 -0.69
C LYS A 322 11.57 -9.33 -0.60
N ASP A 323 12.54 -8.49 -0.93
CA ASP A 323 13.92 -8.88 -1.16
C ASP A 323 13.98 -10.06 -2.15
N GLN A 324 14.65 -11.15 -1.79
CA GLN A 324 14.71 -12.39 -2.57
C GLN A 324 13.52 -13.33 -2.31
N SER A 325 12.42 -12.87 -1.72
CA SER A 325 11.24 -13.69 -1.46
C SER A 325 10.10 -13.30 -2.38
N LEU A 326 9.70 -14.21 -3.28
CA LEU A 326 8.46 -14.13 -4.04
C LEU A 326 7.33 -14.69 -3.19
N LEU A 327 6.22 -13.97 -3.06
CA LEU A 327 4.97 -14.45 -2.50
C LEU A 327 3.91 -14.46 -3.60
N LEU A 328 3.29 -15.62 -3.79
CA LEU A 328 2.31 -15.83 -4.85
C LEU A 328 1.07 -16.56 -4.32
N GLY A 329 -0.11 -15.96 -4.54
CA GLY A 329 -1.40 -16.53 -4.13
C GLY A 329 -2.21 -15.57 -3.24
N ARG A 330 -3.31 -16.04 -2.68
CA ARG A 330 -4.04 -15.29 -1.64
C ARG A 330 -3.14 -15.07 -0.44
N ILE A 331 -3.24 -13.94 0.25
CA ILE A 331 -2.35 -13.59 1.37
C ILE A 331 -2.33 -14.67 2.47
N ASP A 332 -3.48 -15.24 2.82
CA ASP A 332 -3.62 -16.30 3.83
C ASP A 332 -3.11 -17.68 3.39
N ALA A 333 -2.85 -17.85 2.09
CA ALA A 333 -2.39 -19.10 1.49
C ALA A 333 -1.19 -18.88 0.54
N ALA A 334 -0.49 -17.75 0.67
CA ALA A 334 0.52 -17.34 -0.29
C ALA A 334 1.74 -18.24 -0.14
N ILE A 335 2.21 -18.77 -1.26
CA ILE A 335 3.42 -19.58 -1.28
C ILE A 335 4.61 -18.63 -1.34
N LYS A 336 5.49 -18.78 -0.37
CA LYS A 336 6.73 -18.02 -0.28
C LYS A 336 7.88 -18.83 -0.87
N THR A 337 8.45 -18.34 -1.96
CA THR A 337 9.59 -18.94 -2.65
C THR A 337 10.80 -18.02 -2.52
N LYS A 338 11.92 -18.57 -2.02
CA LYS A 338 13.20 -17.88 -2.04
C LYS A 338 13.79 -17.98 -3.44
N VAL A 339 14.18 -16.84 -4.00
CA VAL A 339 14.76 -16.70 -5.33
C VAL A 339 16.27 -16.53 -5.17
N SER A 340 17.06 -17.19 -6.02
CA SER A 340 18.53 -17.00 -6.03
C SER A 340 18.91 -15.59 -6.49
N VAL A 341 20.15 -15.16 -6.23
CA VAL A 341 20.66 -13.88 -6.73
C VAL A 341 20.55 -13.81 -8.26
N ASP A 342 20.93 -14.88 -8.94
CA ASP A 342 20.92 -14.98 -10.41
C ASP A 342 19.50 -14.90 -11.01
N GLU A 343 18.50 -15.42 -10.31
CA GLU A 343 17.11 -15.43 -10.76
C GLU A 343 16.33 -14.18 -10.33
N TRP A 344 16.86 -13.37 -9.41
CA TRP A 344 16.13 -12.27 -8.76
C TRP A 344 15.63 -11.24 -9.78
N THR A 345 16.54 -10.79 -10.65
CA THR A 345 16.23 -9.86 -11.74
C THR A 345 15.19 -10.42 -12.71
N ALA A 346 15.34 -11.68 -13.13
CA ALA A 346 14.42 -12.32 -14.07
C ALA A 346 13.02 -12.44 -13.46
N THR A 347 12.95 -12.79 -12.17
CA THR A 347 11.68 -12.93 -11.43
C THR A 347 10.96 -11.59 -11.30
N LEU A 348 11.67 -10.52 -10.94
CA LEU A 348 11.10 -9.17 -10.89
C LEU A 348 10.55 -8.74 -12.25
N LYS A 349 11.32 -8.92 -13.33
CA LYS A 349 10.89 -8.56 -14.70
C LYS A 349 9.68 -9.37 -15.15
N HIS A 350 9.60 -10.64 -14.76
CA HIS A 350 8.47 -11.51 -15.11
C HIS A 350 7.18 -11.07 -14.41
N TYR A 351 7.22 -10.88 -13.09
CA TYR A 351 6.02 -10.61 -12.30
C TYR A 351 5.62 -9.13 -12.26
N PHE A 352 6.54 -8.22 -12.52
CA PHE A 352 6.32 -6.76 -12.55
C PHE A 352 6.78 -6.14 -13.88
N PRO A 353 6.17 -6.57 -15.01
CA PRO A 353 6.66 -6.22 -16.35
C PRO A 353 6.49 -4.73 -16.71
N THR A 354 5.72 -3.98 -15.92
CA THR A 354 5.52 -2.54 -16.12
C THR A 354 6.64 -1.69 -15.53
N ILE A 355 7.50 -2.25 -14.67
CA ILE A 355 8.70 -1.58 -14.18
C ILE A 355 9.77 -1.65 -15.28
N PRO A 356 10.39 -0.51 -15.69
CA PRO A 356 11.42 -0.52 -16.72
C PRO A 356 12.55 -1.54 -16.43
N PRO A 357 12.87 -2.47 -17.35
CA PRO A 357 13.86 -3.52 -17.11
C PRO A 357 15.22 -3.00 -16.64
N ALA A 358 15.67 -1.86 -17.15
CA ALA A 358 16.92 -1.23 -16.73
C ALA A 358 16.90 -0.77 -15.26
N LYS A 359 15.75 -0.29 -14.76
CA LYS A 359 15.59 0.06 -13.34
C LYS A 359 15.66 -1.21 -12.47
N VAL A 360 15.04 -2.30 -12.92
CA VAL A 360 15.13 -3.60 -12.23
C VAL A 360 16.59 -4.07 -12.13
N ASP A 361 17.34 -4.03 -13.24
CA ASP A 361 18.75 -4.43 -13.26
C ASP A 361 19.60 -3.61 -12.27
N LEU A 362 19.46 -2.29 -12.28
CA LEU A 362 20.21 -1.39 -11.39
C LEU A 362 19.84 -1.59 -9.92
N ALA A 363 18.54 -1.73 -9.60
CA ALA A 363 18.08 -1.93 -8.24
C ALA A 363 18.61 -3.24 -7.64
N VAL A 364 18.53 -4.34 -8.39
CA VAL A 364 19.06 -5.64 -7.93
C VAL A 364 20.58 -5.59 -7.78
N HIS A 365 21.29 -5.03 -8.75
CA HIS A 365 22.75 -4.90 -8.68
C HIS A 365 23.21 -4.17 -7.41
N ARG A 366 22.56 -3.05 -7.09
CA ARG A 366 22.87 -2.28 -5.88
C ARG A 366 22.52 -3.02 -4.59
N MET A 367 21.42 -3.77 -4.58
CA MET A 367 21.08 -4.59 -3.41
C MET A 367 22.09 -5.71 -3.17
N VAL A 368 22.56 -6.36 -4.24
CA VAL A 368 23.61 -7.38 -4.16
C VAL A 368 24.89 -6.78 -3.57
N GLN A 369 25.32 -5.61 -4.06
CA GLN A 369 26.48 -4.90 -3.52
C GLN A 369 26.29 -4.51 -2.05
N LYS A 370 25.15 -3.90 -1.71
CA LYS A 370 24.85 -3.44 -0.35
C LYS A 370 24.83 -4.56 0.68
N LEU A 371 24.33 -5.73 0.30
CA LEU A 371 24.22 -6.91 1.16
C LEU A 371 25.44 -7.82 1.13
N ASN A 372 26.47 -7.50 0.32
CA ASN A 372 27.62 -8.36 0.06
C ASN A 372 27.22 -9.80 -0.32
N LEU A 373 26.14 -9.94 -1.09
CA LEU A 373 25.70 -11.24 -1.58
C LEU A 373 26.67 -11.67 -2.69
N GLN A 374 27.32 -12.83 -2.49
CA GLN A 374 28.21 -13.44 -3.47
C GLN A 374 27.44 -14.35 -4.43
#